data_AF-A0A521XAV9-F1
#
_entry.id   AF-A0A521XAV9-F1
#
_cell.length_a   1.000
_cell.length_b   1.000
_cell.length_c   1.000
_cell.angle_alpha   90.00
_cell.angle_beta   90.00
_cell.angle_gamma   90.00
#
_symmetry.space_group_name_H-M   'P 1'
#
loop_
_entity.id
_entity.type
_entity.pdbx_description
1 polymer ?
#
loop_
_entity_poly.entity_id
_entity_poly.type
_entity_poly.pdbx_seq_one_letter_code
_entity_poly.pdbx_strand_id
1 'polypeptide(L)'
;MQTTRVFTNGNSQAVRLPKEFRFAGSEVFIRKDMATGDVVLSARAPSGSWADFFALRAKTRVPVDFLSDRPLNEIKPARDPFAGARAVKPPRRK
;
A
#
# COMPACT_ATOMS: atom_id res chain seq x y z
N MET A 1 13.44 3.71 30.13
CA MET A 1 12.17 3.35 29.48
C MET A 1 11.13 4.35 29.94
N GLN A 2 10.45 5.04 29.03
CA GLN A 2 9.46 6.06 29.41
C GLN A 2 8.06 5.48 29.24
N THR A 3 7.26 5.54 30.31
CA THR A 3 5.89 5.04 30.31
C THR A 3 4.92 6.21 30.18
N THR A 4 3.75 5.94 29.63
CA THR A 4 2.67 6.92 29.59
C THR A 4 1.35 6.25 29.90
N ARG A 5 0.35 7.07 30.20
CA ARG A 5 -0.97 6.60 30.57
C ARG A 5 -1.79 6.25 29.32
N VAL A 6 -2.39 5.08 29.39
CA VAL A 6 -3.47 4.65 28.49
C VAL A 6 -4.80 4.94 29.15
N PHE A 7 -5.75 5.46 28.39
CA PHE A 7 -7.07 5.86 28.87
C PHE A 7 -8.13 5.57 27.79
N THR A 8 -9.41 5.74 28.14
CA THR A 8 -10.51 5.57 27.21
C THR A 8 -11.00 6.94 26.71
N ASN A 9 -11.33 7.02 25.42
CA ASN A 9 -11.99 8.17 24.81
C ASN A 9 -13.24 7.66 24.07
N GLY A 10 -14.41 7.81 24.69
CA GLY A 10 -15.62 7.11 24.24
C GLY A 10 -15.43 5.59 24.28
N ASN A 11 -15.71 4.93 23.15
CA ASN A 11 -15.54 3.47 22.98
C ASN A 11 -14.13 3.08 22.49
N SER A 12 -13.19 4.02 22.44
CA SER A 12 -11.85 3.79 21.92
C SER A 12 -10.79 3.86 23.01
N GLN A 13 -9.71 3.10 22.85
CA GLN A 13 -8.50 3.24 23.66
C GLN A 13 -7.62 4.36 23.10
N ALA A 14 -7.05 5.18 23.98
CA ALA A 14 -6.20 6.30 23.65
C ALA A 14 -4.93 6.32 24.52
N VAL A 15 -3.84 6.83 23.95
CA VAL A 15 -2.54 6.98 24.63
C VAL A 15 -2.20 8.45 24.72
N ARG A 16 -1.81 8.92 25.91
CA ARG A 16 -1.35 10.30 26.07
C ARG A 16 0.11 10.40 25.64
N LEU A 17 0.42 11.18 24.61
CA LEU A 17 1.81 11.39 24.20
C LEU A 17 2.45 12.51 25.05
N PRO A 18 3.59 12.24 25.75
CA PRO A 18 4.43 13.28 26.35
C PRO A 18 4.89 14.30 25.31
N LYS A 19 5.30 15.49 25.74
CA LYS A 19 5.57 16.64 24.85
C LYS A 19 6.62 16.31 23.79
N GLU A 20 7.65 15.59 24.19
CA GLU A 20 8.79 15.12 23.40
C GLU A 20 8.42 14.08 22.33
N PHE A 21 7.27 13.40 22.45
CA PHE A 21 6.77 12.42 21.48
C PHE A 21 5.56 12.91 20.67
N ARG A 22 5.22 14.19 20.75
CA ARG A 22 4.09 14.74 19.98
C ARG A 22 4.43 14.81 18.50
N PHE A 23 3.49 14.40 17.67
CA PHE A 23 3.55 14.57 16.22
C PHE A 23 3.17 16.01 15.82
N ALA A 24 3.73 16.50 14.72
CA ALA A 24 3.38 17.82 14.18
C ALA A 24 1.99 17.82 13.49
N GLY A 25 1.58 16.69 12.92
CA GLY A 25 0.28 16.52 12.25
C GLY A 25 -0.82 16.00 13.16
N SER A 26 -2.06 16.00 12.65
CA SER A 26 -3.25 15.47 13.33
C SER A 26 -3.46 13.97 13.11
N GLU A 27 -2.68 13.35 12.22
CA GLU A 27 -2.82 11.95 11.83
C GLU A 27 -1.47 11.21 11.85
N VAL A 28 -1.54 9.91 12.11
CA VAL A 28 -0.37 9.01 12.17
C VAL A 28 -0.70 7.69 11.48
N PHE A 29 0.34 7.00 11.00
CA PHE A 29 0.21 5.61 10.61
C PHE A 29 0.37 4.71 11.84
N ILE A 30 -0.37 3.60 11.85
CA ILE A 30 -0.34 2.60 12.91
C ILE A 30 0.02 1.25 12.27
N ARG A 31 1.09 0.62 12.76
CA ARG A 31 1.49 -0.74 12.39
C ARG A 31 1.62 -1.58 13.64
N LYS A 32 1.18 -2.84 13.57
CA LYS A 32 1.55 -3.86 14.55
C LYS A 32 2.71 -4.69 14.02
N ASP A 33 3.76 -4.81 14.81
CA ASP A 33 4.81 -5.77 14.55
C ASP A 33 4.32 -7.17 14.91
N MET A 34 4.33 -8.09 13.95
CA MET A 34 3.82 -9.44 14.17
C MET A 34 4.79 -10.32 14.95
N ALA A 35 6.09 -10.01 14.96
CA ALA A 35 7.08 -10.79 15.68
C ALA A 35 7.12 -10.41 17.17
N THR A 36 7.09 -9.11 17.48
CA THR A 36 7.16 -8.62 18.87
C THR A 36 5.79 -8.33 19.49
N GLY A 37 4.77 -8.10 18.66
CA GLY A 37 3.45 -7.64 19.09
C GLY A 37 3.36 -6.13 19.33
N ASP A 38 4.46 -5.39 19.15
CA ASP A 38 4.52 -3.96 19.43
C ASP A 38 3.65 -3.14 18.47
N VAL A 39 3.06 -2.07 18.99
CA VAL A 39 2.35 -1.08 18.17
C VAL A 39 3.30 0.08 17.90
N VAL A 40 3.59 0.29 16.62
CA VAL A 40 4.46 1.37 16.14
C VAL A 40 3.60 2.47 15.54
N LEU A 41 3.79 3.69 16.05
CA LEU A 41 3.19 4.92 15.52
C LEU A 41 4.25 5.67 14.72
N SER A 42 3.93 6.04 13.48
CA SER A 42 4.81 6.87 12.65
C SER A 42 4.06 8.09 12.11
N ALA A 43 4.79 9.19 11.94
CA ALA A 43 4.21 10.42 11.42
C ALA A 43 3.61 10.17 10.04
N ARG A 44 2.36 10.61 9.83
CA ARG A 44 1.82 10.74 8.49
C ARG A 44 2.39 12.03 7.90
N ALA A 45 3.49 11.92 7.16
CA ALA A 45 3.90 13.03 6.29
C ALA A 45 2.72 13.36 5.36
N PRO A 46 2.47 14.65 5.04
CA PRO A 46 1.45 15.02 4.06
C PRO A 46 1.78 14.29 2.76
N SER A 47 1.03 13.22 2.49
CA SER A 47 1.17 12.27 1.37
C SER A 47 2.59 12.18 0.85
N GLY A 48 3.37 11.16 1.27
CA GLY A 48 4.76 10.93 0.81
C GLY A 48 4.90 11.37 -0.63
N SER A 49 5.47 12.56 -0.80
CA SER A 49 5.24 13.30 -2.02
C SER A 49 5.96 12.54 -3.11
N TRP A 50 5.51 12.65 -4.36
CA TRP A 50 6.33 12.14 -5.46
C TRP A 50 7.77 12.67 -5.36
N ALA A 51 7.97 13.86 -4.79
CA ALA A 51 9.29 14.40 -4.49
C ALA A 51 10.07 13.58 -3.46
N ASP A 52 9.48 13.12 -2.34
CA ASP A 52 10.16 12.27 -1.36
C ASP A 52 10.57 10.93 -1.97
N PHE A 53 9.67 10.35 -2.78
CA PHE A 53 9.97 9.13 -3.52
C PHE A 53 11.14 9.33 -4.49
N PHE A 54 11.14 10.41 -5.28
CA PHE A 54 12.24 10.70 -6.21
C PHE A 54 13.54 11.02 -5.49
N ALA A 55 13.50 11.70 -4.34
CA ALA A 55 14.67 11.95 -3.50
C ALA A 55 15.28 10.65 -2.94
N LEU A 56 14.42 9.69 -2.55
CA LEU A 56 14.88 8.35 -2.16
C LEU A 56 15.46 7.59 -3.35
N ARG A 57 14.76 7.56 -4.50
CA ARG A 57 15.23 6.92 -5.73
C ARG A 57 16.58 7.46 -6.20
N ALA A 58 16.84 8.76 -6.05
CA ALA A 58 18.11 9.37 -6.43
C ALA A 58 19.29 8.87 -5.57
N LYS A 59 19.04 8.49 -4.31
CA LYS A 59 20.05 7.96 -3.38
C LYS A 59 20.24 6.45 -3.51
N THR A 60 19.27 5.75 -4.08
CA THR A 60 19.32 4.30 -4.25
C THR A 60 20.09 3.93 -5.52
N ARG A 61 21.15 3.12 -5.38
CA ARG A 61 21.87 2.58 -6.54
C ARG A 61 21.06 1.44 -7.16
N VAL A 62 20.55 1.67 -8.37
CA VAL A 62 19.86 0.66 -9.17
C VAL A 62 20.85 0.10 -10.20
N PRO A 63 20.96 -1.23 -10.37
CA PRO A 63 21.80 -1.83 -11.40
C PRO A 63 21.45 -1.31 -12.81
N VAL A 64 22.46 -1.20 -13.68
CA VAL A 64 22.28 -0.65 -15.04
C VAL A 64 21.38 -1.52 -15.92
N ASP A 65 21.36 -2.82 -15.64
CA ASP A 65 20.60 -3.86 -16.32
C ASP A 65 19.23 -4.13 -15.67
N PHE A 66 18.88 -3.39 -14.61
CA PHE A 66 17.61 -3.56 -13.91
C PHE A 66 16.44 -3.32 -14.87
N LEU A 67 15.61 -4.34 -15.07
CA LEU A 67 14.48 -4.35 -16.01
C LEU A 67 14.88 -4.15 -17.48
N SER A 68 16.11 -4.53 -17.87
CA SER A 68 16.50 -4.62 -19.27
C SER A 68 15.73 -5.73 -20.00
N ASP A 69 15.53 -6.88 -19.35
CA ASP A 69 14.60 -7.90 -19.81
C ASP A 69 13.24 -7.75 -19.12
N ARG A 70 12.16 -7.87 -19.89
CA ARG A 70 10.77 -7.72 -19.45
C ARG A 70 9.92 -8.80 -20.11
N PRO A 71 10.11 -10.08 -19.74
CA PRO A 71 9.49 -11.21 -20.43
C PRO A 71 7.95 -11.23 -20.32
N LEU A 72 7.38 -10.44 -19.41
CA LEU A 72 5.92 -10.30 -19.26
C LEU A 72 5.32 -9.17 -20.11
N ASN A 73 6.14 -8.41 -20.84
CA ASN A 73 5.70 -7.40 -21.82
C ASN A 73 5.42 -8.00 -23.20
N GLU A 74 5.05 -9.27 -23.26
CA GLU A 74 4.60 -9.90 -24.49
C GLU A 74 3.21 -9.37 -24.86
N ILE A 75 3.04 -8.96 -26.12
CA ILE A 75 1.71 -8.71 -26.67
C ILE A 75 0.96 -10.03 -26.62
N LYS A 76 0.00 -10.15 -25.69
CA LYS A 76 -0.86 -11.33 -25.65
C LYS A 76 -1.54 -11.47 -27.01
N PRO A 77 -1.51 -12.65 -27.64
CA PRO A 77 -2.22 -12.86 -28.90
C PRO A 77 -3.70 -12.52 -28.71
N ALA A 78 -4.30 -11.92 -29.74
CA ALA A 78 -5.72 -11.60 -29.73
C ALA A 78 -6.51 -12.90 -29.50
N ARG A 79 -7.08 -13.03 -28.30
CA ARG A 79 -7.95 -14.15 -27.96
C ARG A 79 -9.36 -13.77 -28.38
N ASP A 80 -9.96 -14.54 -29.29
CA ASP A 80 -11.38 -14.42 -29.56
C ASP A 80 -12.16 -14.94 -28.33
N PRO A 81 -12.93 -14.08 -27.63
CA PRO A 81 -13.70 -14.49 -26.46
C PRO A 81 -14.83 -15.49 -26.80
N PHE A 82 -15.14 -15.69 -28.08
CA PHE A 82 -16.19 -16.60 -28.56
C PHE A 82 -15.64 -17.81 -29.32
N ALA A 83 -14.32 -18.00 -29.42
CA ALA A 83 -13.73 -19.20 -30.00
C ALA A 83 -14.08 -20.42 -29.14
N GLY A 84 -15.07 -21.19 -29.60
CA GLY A 84 -15.63 -22.36 -28.89
C GLY A 84 -17.07 -22.19 -28.41
N ALA A 85 -17.64 -20.98 -28.52
CA ALA A 85 -19.08 -20.79 -28.34
C ALA A 85 -19.81 -21.48 -29.51
N ARG A 86 -20.55 -22.55 -29.22
CA ARG A 86 -21.43 -23.18 -30.21
C ARG A 86 -22.49 -22.14 -30.58
N ALA A 87 -22.56 -21.75 -31.86
CA ALA A 87 -23.58 -20.83 -32.33
C ALA A 87 -24.96 -21.34 -31.90
N VAL A 88 -25.61 -20.62 -30.98
CA VAL A 88 -26.99 -20.90 -30.59
C VAL A 88 -27.83 -20.59 -31.81
N LYS A 89 -28.29 -21.64 -32.51
CA LYS A 89 -29.15 -21.47 -33.68
C LYS A 89 -30.44 -20.80 -33.20
N PRO A 90 -30.83 -19.63 -33.75
CA PRO A 90 -32.02 -18.94 -33.29
C PRO A 90 -33.24 -19.85 -33.47
N PRO A 91 -34.21 -19.82 -32.55
CA PRO A 91 -35.39 -20.67 -32.64
C PRO A 91 -36.09 -20.41 -33.96
N ARG A 92 -36.33 -21.47 -34.74
CA ARG A 92 -37.17 -21.39 -35.94
C ARG A 92 -38.57 -21.00 -35.49
N ARG A 93 -39.01 -19.79 -35.81
CA ARG A 93 -40.42 -19.44 -35.72
C ARG A 93 -41.18 -20.31 -36.74
N LYS A 94 -41.99 -21.25 -36.25
CA LYS A 94 -43.35 -21.59 -36.71
C LYS A 94 -43.99 -22.54 -35.71
#